data_AF-A0A522HNZ2-F1
#
_entry.id   AF-A0A522HNZ2-F1
#
_cell.length_a   1.000
_cell.length_b   1.000
_cell.length_c   1.000
_cell.angle_alpha   90.00
_cell.angle_beta   90.00
_cell.angle_gamma   90.00
#
_symmetry.space_group_name_H-M   'P 1'
#
loop_
_entity.id
_entity.type
_entity.pdbx_description
1 polymer ?
#
loop_
_entity_poly.entity_id
_entity_poly.type
_entity_poly.pdbx_seq_one_letter_code
_entity_poly.pdbx_strand_id
1 'polypeptide(L)'
;MDTERSSVRQYIIDTAKPIILGKGFSAVGLNEVLSAAAVPKGSFYHYFKSKEMFGEALLDSYFDDYLNQLDALLTRPGHSAAERLMAYWQQWQESQ
;
A
#
# COMPACT_ATOMS: atom_id res chain seq x y z
N MET A 1 24.40 -4.50 -2.00
CA MET A 1 23.61 -4.33 -3.24
C MET A 1 22.14 -4.75 -3.11
N ASP A 2 21.65 -5.25 -1.96
CA ASP A 2 20.22 -5.57 -1.77
C ASP A 2 19.35 -4.38 -1.36
N THR A 3 19.93 -3.39 -0.69
CA THR A 3 19.20 -2.23 -0.15
C THR A 3 18.63 -1.34 -1.25
N GLU A 4 19.37 -1.07 -2.33
CA GLU A 4 18.88 -0.30 -3.49
C GLU A 4 17.79 -1.03 -4.27
N ARG A 5 17.86 -2.37 -4.36
CA ARG A 5 16.83 -3.17 -5.03
C ARG A 5 15.52 -3.14 -4.24
N SER A 6 15.61 -3.26 -2.92
CA SER A 6 14.46 -3.15 -2.03
C SER A 6 13.83 -1.75 -2.10
N SER A 7 14.64 -0.68 -2.15
CA SER A 7 14.12 0.69 -2.19
C SER A 7 13.36 1.01 -3.49
N VAL A 8 13.85 0.57 -4.65
CA VAL A 8 13.11 0.78 -5.92
C VAL A 8 11.84 -0.07 -5.98
N ARG A 9 11.90 -1.31 -5.48
CA ARG A 9 10.71 -2.18 -5.39
C ARG A 9 9.62 -1.52 -4.55
N GLN A 10 9.98 -1.01 -3.38
CA GLN A 10 9.03 -0.32 -2.49
C GLN A 10 8.52 0.98 -3.12
N TYR A 11 9.39 1.76 -3.77
CA TYR A 11 8.99 2.98 -4.47
C TYR A 11 7.92 2.73 -5.55
N ILE A 12 8.01 1.63 -6.30
CA ILE A 12 6.99 1.23 -7.28
C ILE A 12 5.66 0.93 -6.56
N ILE A 13 5.69 0.23 -5.42
CA ILE A 13 4.48 -0.06 -4.62
C ILE A 13 3.84 1.22 -4.12
N ASP A 14 4.63 2.09 -3.48
CA ASP A 14 4.15 3.34 -2.88
C ASP A 14 3.52 4.27 -3.93
N THR A 15 4.14 4.35 -5.11
CA THR A 15 3.63 5.17 -6.22
C THR A 15 2.32 4.61 -6.79
N ALA A 16 2.18 3.29 -6.83
CA ALA A 16 1.00 2.65 -7.40
C ALA A 16 -0.19 2.59 -6.45
N LYS A 17 0.07 2.52 -5.13
CA LYS A 17 -0.94 2.42 -4.07
C LYS A 17 -2.10 3.41 -4.24
N PRO A 18 -1.89 4.74 -4.36
CA PRO A 18 -3.01 5.69 -4.52
C PRO A 18 -3.77 5.50 -5.84
N ILE A 19 -3.10 5.11 -6.92
CA ILE A 19 -3.73 4.91 -8.24
C ILE A 19 -4.68 3.70 -8.18
N ILE A 20 -4.20 2.61 -7.58
CA ILE A 20 -4.95 1.36 -7.47
C ILE A 20 -6.09 1.47 -6.46
N LEU A 21 -5.89 2.16 -5.33
CA LEU A 21 -6.96 2.42 -4.37
C LEU A 21 -8.07 3.31 -4.95
N GLY A 22 -7.73 4.26 -5.83
CA GLY A 22 -8.72 5.13 -6.46
C GLY A 22 -9.48 4.52 -7.64
N LYS A 23 -8.82 3.68 -8.47
CA LYS A 23 -9.40 3.16 -9.72
C LYS A 23 -9.71 1.66 -9.70
N GLY A 24 -9.15 0.91 -8.75
CA GLY A 24 -9.22 -0.54 -8.67
C GLY A 24 -8.14 -1.25 -9.49
N PHE A 25 -7.63 -2.36 -8.96
CA PHE A 25 -6.50 -3.11 -9.54
C PHE A 25 -6.74 -3.61 -10.98
N SER A 26 -7.95 -4.08 -11.27
CA SER A 26 -8.31 -4.59 -12.59
C SER A 26 -8.42 -3.49 -13.64
N ALA A 27 -8.78 -2.26 -13.25
CA ALA A 27 -8.95 -1.13 -14.16
C ALA A 27 -7.62 -0.44 -14.49
N VAL A 28 -6.62 -0.54 -13.62
CA VAL A 28 -5.30 0.09 -13.81
C VAL A 28 -4.39 -0.82 -14.63
N GLY A 29 -3.94 -0.34 -15.79
CA GLY A 29 -2.98 -1.04 -16.64
C GLY A 29 -1.54 -0.94 -16.10
N LEU A 30 -0.70 -1.94 -16.39
CA LEU A 30 0.70 -1.92 -15.93
C LEU A 30 1.46 -0.67 -16.42
N ASN A 31 1.23 -0.23 -17.66
CA ASN A 31 1.90 0.94 -18.21
C ASN A 31 1.57 2.25 -17.47
N GLU A 32 0.36 2.36 -16.91
CA GLU A 32 -0.04 3.54 -16.13
C GLU A 32 0.78 3.65 -14.83
N VAL A 33 0.91 2.53 -14.12
CA VAL A 33 1.74 2.43 -12.90
C VAL A 33 3.20 2.77 -13.20
N LEU A 34 3.74 2.21 -14.29
CA LEU A 34 5.13 2.41 -14.69
C LEU A 34 5.42 3.85 -15.10
N SER A 35 4.47 4.48 -15.79
CA SER A 35 4.57 5.90 -16.14
C SER A 35 4.57 6.76 -14.88
N ALA A 36 3.70 6.47 -13.90
CA ALA A 36 3.65 7.21 -12.66
C ALA A 36 4.94 7.04 -11.82
N ALA A 37 5.51 5.84 -11.80
CA ALA A 37 6.74 5.53 -11.08
C ALA A 37 8.03 5.89 -11.85
N ALA A 38 7.92 6.45 -13.07
CA ALA A 38 9.06 6.70 -13.95
C ALA A 38 9.99 5.48 -14.15
N VAL A 39 9.43 4.26 -14.14
CA VAL A 39 10.18 3.01 -14.25
C VAL A 39 9.96 2.38 -15.63
N PRO A 40 11.02 2.04 -16.38
CA PRO A 40 10.89 1.32 -17.65
C PRO A 40 10.25 -0.06 -17.47
N LYS A 41 9.41 -0.48 -18.43
CA LYS A 41 8.74 -1.79 -18.40
C LYS A 41 9.71 -2.98 -18.26
N GLY A 42 10.89 -2.90 -18.88
CA GLY A 42 11.93 -3.93 -18.72
C GLY A 42 12.42 -4.04 -17.27
N SER A 43 12.64 -2.91 -16.62
CA SER A 43 13.09 -2.84 -15.22
C SER A 43 12.02 -3.33 -14.25
N PHE A 44 10.73 -3.14 -14.54
CA PHE A 44 9.65 -3.67 -13.70
C PHE A 44 9.76 -5.17 -13.48
N TYR A 45 10.01 -5.94 -14.55
CA TYR A 45 10.11 -7.40 -14.46
C TYR A 45 11.36 -7.87 -13.71
N HIS A 46 12.31 -6.98 -13.43
CA HIS A 46 13.40 -7.25 -12.49
C HIS A 46 12.91 -7.32 -11.03
N TYR A 47 11.86 -6.56 -10.68
CA TYR A 47 11.32 -6.46 -9.33
C TYR A 47 10.06 -7.33 -9.11
N PHE A 48 9.21 -7.44 -10.14
CA PHE A 48 7.95 -8.18 -10.08
C PHE A 48 7.80 -9.08 -11.31
N LYS A 49 7.68 -10.38 -11.08
CA LYS A 49 7.61 -11.36 -12.18
C LYS A 49 6.34 -11.24 -13.03
N SER A 50 5.25 -10.71 -12.46
CA SER A 50 4.00 -10.46 -13.18
C SER A 50 3.23 -9.29 -12.54
N LYS A 51 2.14 -8.86 -13.19
CA LYS A 51 1.24 -7.84 -12.64
C LYS A 51 0.57 -8.36 -11.36
N GLU A 52 0.24 -9.64 -11.31
CA GLU A 52 -0.42 -10.31 -10.19
C GLU A 52 0.51 -10.37 -8.97
N MET A 53 1.77 -10.79 -9.15
CA MET A 53 2.78 -10.79 -8.06
C MET A 53 3.07 -9.37 -7.53
N PHE A 54 2.97 -8.36 -8.40
CA PHE A 54 3.02 -6.97 -7.98
C PHE A 54 1.77 -6.57 -7.18
N GLY A 55 0.59 -7.00 -7.62
CA GLY A 55 -0.67 -6.80 -6.90
C GLY A 55 -0.66 -7.42 -5.51
N GLU A 56 -0.18 -8.65 -5.39
CA GLU A 56 0.02 -9.33 -4.09
C GLU A 56 0.93 -8.51 -3.17
N ALA A 57 2.11 -8.11 -3.66
CA ALA A 57 3.05 -7.30 -2.89
C ALA A 57 2.48 -5.94 -2.47
N LEU A 58 1.63 -5.34 -3.31
CA LEU A 58 0.96 -4.08 -3.00
C LEU A 58 -0.12 -4.27 -1.94
N LEU A 59 -0.88 -5.38 -1.98
CA LEU A 59 -1.85 -5.73 -0.96
C LEU A 59 -1.17 -6.02 0.38
N ASP A 60 -0.07 -6.77 0.37
CA ASP A 60 0.72 -7.03 1.58
C ASP A 60 1.17 -5.72 2.23
N SER A 61 1.79 -4.81 1.45
CA SER A 61 2.20 -3.48 1.94
C SER A 61 1.01 -2.63 2.40
N TYR A 62 -0.16 -2.78 1.79
CA TYR A 62 -1.37 -2.09 2.25
C TYR A 62 -1.84 -2.62 3.61
N PHE A 63 -1.94 -3.94 3.77
CA PHE A 63 -2.42 -4.55 5.00
C PHE A 63 -1.42 -4.39 6.15
N ASP A 64 -0.12 -4.44 5.88
CA ASP A 64 0.90 -4.15 6.90
C ASP A 64 0.73 -2.74 7.49
N ASP A 65 0.60 -1.71 6.63
CA ASP A 65 0.36 -0.34 7.08
C ASP A 65 -0.96 -0.21 7.85
N TYR A 66 -2.03 -0.81 7.32
CA TYR A 66 -3.36 -0.76 7.92
C TYR A 66 -3.40 -1.42 9.31
N LEU A 67 -2.84 -2.62 9.43
CA LEU A 67 -2.80 -3.35 10.69
C LEU A 67 -1.91 -2.65 11.72
N ASN A 68 -0.79 -2.06 11.31
CA ASN A 68 0.07 -1.27 12.21
C ASN A 68 -0.67 -0.03 12.75
N GLN A 69 -1.41 0.68 11.90
CA GLN A 69 -2.23 1.82 12.33
C GLN A 69 -3.35 1.37 13.29
N LEU A 70 -4.01 0.26 12.97
CA LEU A 70 -5.07 -0.31 13.79
C LEU A 70 -4.54 -0.75 15.17
N ASP A 71 -3.39 -1.41 15.22
CA ASP A 71 -2.76 -1.83 16.47
C ASP A 71 -2.38 -0.62 17.34
N ALA A 72 -1.76 0.40 16.75
CA ALA A 72 -1.41 1.64 17.45
C ALA A 72 -2.66 2.35 18.03
N LEU A 73 -3.78 2.32 17.32
CA LEU A 73 -5.04 2.90 17.76
C LEU A 73 -5.68 2.10 18.90
N LEU A 74 -5.77 0.78 18.75
CA LEU A 74 -6.43 -0.11 19.70
C LEU A 74 -5.60 -0.39 20.96
N THR A 75 -4.29 -0.15 20.92
CA THR A 75 -3.39 -0.28 22.08
C THR A 75 -3.07 1.06 22.76
N ARG A 76 -3.62 2.18 22.27
CA ARG A 76 -3.32 3.53 22.75
C ARG A 76 -3.48 3.68 24.27
N PRO A 77 -2.40 3.98 25.02
CA PRO A 77 -2.46 4.11 26.48
C PRO A 77 -3.30 5.32 26.89
N GLY A 78 -3.85 5.28 28.11
CA GLY A 78 -4.64 6.38 28.67
C GLY A 78 -6.05 6.55 28.12
N HIS A 79 -6.51 5.66 27.23
CA HIS A 79 -7.88 5.63 26.71
C HIS A 79 -8.55 4.31 27.09
N SER A 80 -9.84 4.37 27.41
CA SER A 80 -10.72 3.22 27.59
C SER A 80 -10.91 2.44 26.29
N ALA A 81 -11.33 1.18 26.38
CA ALA A 81 -11.62 0.36 25.20
C ALA A 81 -12.72 1.01 24.32
N ALA A 82 -13.73 1.62 24.93
CA ALA A 82 -14.81 2.31 24.21
C ALA A 82 -14.26 3.50 23.41
N GLU A 83 -13.40 4.34 23.99
CA GLU A 83 -12.79 5.47 23.29
C GLU A 83 -11.93 5.04 22.10
N ARG A 84 -11.18 3.95 22.22
CA ARG A 84 -10.36 3.41 21.12
C ARG A 84 -11.22 2.88 19.97
N LEU A 85 -12.32 2.18 20.29
CA LEU A 85 -13.29 1.75 19.29
C LEU A 85 -13.93 2.97 18.61
N MET A 86 -14.43 3.95 19.36
CA MET A 86 -15.02 5.15 18.77
C MET A 86 -14.04 5.91 17.87
N ALA A 87 -12.76 5.98 18.26
CA ALA A 87 -11.72 6.58 17.43
C ALA A 87 -11.49 5.80 16.12
N TYR A 88 -11.56 4.46 16.14
CA TYR A 88 -11.53 3.65 14.93
C TYR A 88 -12.71 3.96 14.00
N TRP A 89 -13.92 4.04 14.55
CA TRP A 89 -15.12 4.38 13.76
C TRP A 89 -15.02 5.77 13.15
N GLN A 90 -14.48 6.75 13.88
CA GLN A 90 -14.27 8.10 13.37
C GLN A 90 -13.25 8.10 12.21
N GLN A 91 -12.11 7.43 12.37
CA GLN A 91 -11.11 7.33 11.30
C GLN A 91 -11.64 6.59 10.07
N TRP A 92 -12.49 5.58 10.27
CA TRP A 92 -13.16 4.90 9.17
C TRP A 92 -14.10 5.85 8.42
N GLN A 93 -14.91 6.65 9.11
CA GLN A 93 -15.80 7.63 8.48
C GLN A 93 -15.05 8.69 7.66
N GLU A 94 -13.87 9.12 8.11
CA GLU A 94 -13.03 10.11 7.41
C GLU A 94 -12.32 9.54 6.18
N SER A 95 -12.24 8.22 6.03
CA SER A 95 -11.52 7.54 4.93
C SER A 95 -12.43 6.98 3.83
N GLN A 96 -13.76 7.14 3.94
CA GLN A 96 -14.73 6.77 2.88
C GLN A 96 -14.98 7.90 1.89
#